data_AF-A0A6P2G292-F1
#
_entry.id   AF-A0A6P2G292-F1
#
_cell.length_a   1.000
_cell.length_b   1.000
_cell.length_c   1.000
_cell.angle_alpha   90.00
_cell.angle_beta   90.00
_cell.angle_gamma   90.00
#
_symmetry.space_group_name_H-M   'P 1'
#
loop_
_entity.id
_entity.type
_entity.pdbx_description
1 polymer ?
#
loop_
_entity_poly.entity_id
_entity_poly.type
_entity_poly.pdbx_seq_one_letter_code
_entity_poly.pdbx_strand_id
1 'polypeptide(L)'
;MEEVRIHKVKLPLEVLRSLPKERASAFLRVGLFTNELNWLVRLLLIARMPNDADEAERRATLSLALLTVKLLAGKIHEGWAKLQSEINPLVVDSLTAEGRSAVGELGKRLAKGSMIHKLRNGFAFHYSAQLSIDDLEALPLGDDEMVAYMSQNHGHNLIFVSELAAINRLATITDEANPGKAFGLVMQEVVEVAGLYSDYVVAVLTALLGNDVVESLTIEEMPHTKPAEPRTDRIMFFELPVRD
;
A
#
# COMPACT_ATOMS: atom_id res chain seq x y z
N MET A 1 18.94 3.25 -12.74
CA MET A 1 17.53 2.82 -12.78
C MET A 1 17.13 2.76 -14.24
N GLU A 2 16.44 1.70 -14.66
CA GLU A 2 15.81 1.69 -15.97
C GLU A 2 14.78 2.83 -16.07
N GLU A 3 14.65 3.39 -17.26
CA GLU A 3 13.70 4.46 -17.55
C GLU A 3 12.27 3.93 -17.48
N VAL A 4 11.44 4.52 -16.62
CA VAL A 4 10.02 4.13 -16.49
C VAL A 4 9.24 4.75 -17.64
N ARG A 5 8.72 3.90 -18.53
CA ARG A 5 7.81 4.31 -19.61
C ARG A 5 6.37 4.27 -19.14
N ILE A 6 5.61 5.31 -19.47
CA ILE A 6 4.20 5.42 -19.11
C ILE A 6 3.38 5.37 -20.40
N HIS A 7 2.40 4.48 -20.46
CA HIS A 7 1.48 4.38 -21.58
C HIS A 7 0.07 4.83 -21.18
N LYS A 8 -0.54 5.66 -22.03
CA LYS A 8 -1.96 6.00 -21.95
C LYS A 8 -2.75 5.01 -22.79
N VAL A 9 -3.57 4.21 -22.12
CA VAL A 9 -4.54 3.32 -22.75
C VAL A 9 -5.87 4.07 -22.85
N LYS A 10 -6.36 4.32 -24.06
CA LYS A 10 -7.69 4.92 -24.27
C LYS A 10 -8.74 3.81 -24.20
N LEU A 11 -9.59 3.86 -23.17
CA LEU A 11 -10.72 2.95 -23.00
C LEU A 11 -12.03 3.70 -23.26
N PRO A 12 -12.63 3.58 -24.45
CA PRO A 12 -13.91 4.21 -24.76
C PRO A 12 -15.02 3.69 -23.85
N LEU A 13 -15.96 4.56 -23.47
CA LEU A 13 -17.11 4.16 -22.64
C LEU A 13 -17.94 3.05 -23.28
N GLU A 14 -18.02 3.01 -24.61
CA GLU A 14 -18.74 1.98 -25.36
C GLU A 14 -18.16 0.58 -25.16
N VAL A 15 -16.86 0.45 -24.89
CA VAL A 15 -16.24 -0.83 -24.51
C VAL A 15 -16.81 -1.32 -23.19
N LEU A 16 -16.91 -0.45 -22.18
CA LEU A 16 -17.49 -0.84 -20.90
C LEU A 16 -18.99 -1.14 -20.99
N ARG A 17 -19.71 -0.47 -21.89
CA ARG A 17 -21.14 -0.71 -22.16
C ARG A 17 -21.41 -2.01 -22.91
N SER A 18 -20.46 -2.49 -23.71
CA SER A 18 -20.59 -3.75 -24.44
C SER A 18 -20.30 -4.98 -23.55
N LEU A 19 -19.61 -4.81 -22.42
CA LEU A 19 -19.38 -5.88 -21.46
C LEU A 19 -20.67 -6.25 -20.72
N PRO A 20 -20.81 -7.54 -20.29
CA PRO A 20 -21.80 -7.91 -19.30
C PRO A 20 -21.71 -7.02 -18.05
N LYS A 21 -22.85 -6.66 -17.45
CA LYS A 21 -22.94 -5.70 -16.34
C LYS A 21 -22.04 -6.09 -15.17
N GLU A 22 -21.95 -7.39 -14.88
CA GLU A 22 -21.12 -7.97 -13.83
C GLU A 22 -19.62 -7.76 -14.13
N ARG A 23 -19.19 -7.99 -15.38
CA ARG A 23 -17.80 -7.76 -15.82
C ARG A 23 -17.42 -6.29 -15.81
N ALA A 24 -18.30 -5.42 -16.30
CA ALA A 24 -18.07 -3.97 -16.25
C ALA A 24 -17.92 -3.47 -14.80
N SER A 25 -18.81 -3.92 -13.91
CA SER A 25 -18.75 -3.57 -12.49
C SER A 25 -17.49 -4.11 -11.80
N ALA A 26 -17.10 -5.34 -12.13
CA ALA A 26 -15.85 -5.93 -11.66
C ALA A 26 -14.64 -5.13 -12.15
N PHE A 27 -14.59 -4.73 -13.42
CA PHE A 27 -13.49 -3.95 -14.00
C PHE A 27 -13.27 -2.63 -13.25
N LEU A 28 -14.35 -1.88 -13.01
CA LEU A 28 -14.29 -0.62 -12.26
C LEU A 28 -13.79 -0.85 -10.83
N ARG A 29 -14.24 -1.92 -10.17
CA ARG A 29 -13.82 -2.24 -8.80
C ARG A 29 -12.36 -2.65 -8.72
N VAL A 30 -11.89 -3.49 -9.64
CA VAL A 30 -10.47 -3.88 -9.70
C VAL A 30 -9.60 -2.66 -10.01
N GLY A 31 -10.02 -1.78 -10.91
CA GLY A 31 -9.33 -0.52 -11.18
C GLY A 31 -9.20 0.35 -9.92
N LEU A 32 -10.24 0.42 -9.08
CA LEU A 32 -10.17 1.11 -7.79
C LEU A 32 -9.15 0.45 -6.85
N PHE A 33 -9.15 -0.89 -6.73
CA PHE A 33 -8.15 -1.62 -5.92
C PHE A 33 -6.72 -1.32 -6.38
N THR A 34 -6.48 -1.32 -7.69
CA THR A 34 -5.18 -0.99 -8.28
C THR A 34 -4.75 0.44 -7.95
N ASN A 35 -5.67 1.41 -8.01
CA ASN A 35 -5.36 2.79 -7.68
C ASN A 35 -4.99 2.97 -6.20
N GLU A 36 -5.76 2.37 -5.28
CA GLU A 36 -5.46 2.43 -3.85
C GLU A 36 -4.12 1.76 -3.51
N LEU A 37 -3.85 0.59 -4.11
CA LEU A 37 -2.57 -0.11 -3.99
C LEU A 37 -1.41 0.79 -4.41
N ASN A 38 -1.50 1.38 -5.62
CA ASN A 38 -0.46 2.22 -6.18
C ASN A 38 -0.18 3.46 -5.32
N TRP A 39 -1.21 4.09 -4.77
CA TRP A 39 -1.03 5.23 -3.86
C TRP A 39 -0.33 4.84 -2.57
N LEU A 40 -0.70 3.72 -1.96
CA LEU A 40 -0.07 3.24 -0.73
C LEU A 40 1.39 2.83 -0.96
N VAL A 41 1.69 2.17 -2.08
CA VAL A 41 3.09 1.87 -2.46
C VAL A 41 3.90 3.16 -2.64
N ARG A 42 3.34 4.17 -3.31
CA ARG A 42 4.01 5.47 -3.49
C ARG A 42 4.24 6.19 -2.16
N LEU A 43 3.27 6.20 -1.26
CA LEU A 43 3.43 6.78 0.08
C LEU A 43 4.53 6.06 0.87
N LEU A 44 4.61 4.74 0.76
CA LEU A 44 5.67 3.96 1.39
C LEU A 44 7.05 4.31 0.80
N LEU A 45 7.15 4.47 -0.52
CA LEU A 45 8.39 4.92 -1.16
C LEU A 45 8.80 6.31 -0.67
N ILE A 46 7.87 7.27 -0.62
CA ILE A 46 8.12 8.62 -0.09
C ILE A 46 8.61 8.56 1.35
N ALA A 47 7.98 7.75 2.20
CA ALA A 47 8.38 7.56 3.59
C ALA A 47 9.78 6.92 3.77
N ARG A 48 10.35 6.35 2.69
CA ARG A 48 11.64 5.66 2.68
C ARG A 48 12.72 6.39 1.88
N MET A 49 12.37 7.49 1.20
CA MET A 49 13.34 8.27 0.45
C MET A 49 14.39 8.82 1.41
N PRO A 50 15.70 8.64 1.12
CA PRO A 50 16.74 9.32 1.88
C PRO A 50 16.52 10.83 1.82
N ASN A 51 16.50 11.47 2.98
CA ASN A 51 16.46 12.91 3.13
C ASN A 51 17.52 13.32 4.16
N ASP A 52 18.09 14.51 4.00
CA ASP A 52 18.98 15.14 5.00
C ASP A 52 18.18 15.72 6.19
N ALA A 53 17.09 15.04 6.55
CA ALA A 53 16.13 15.46 7.53
C ALA A 53 16.70 15.46 8.94
N ASP A 54 16.14 16.29 9.82
CA ASP A 54 16.40 16.22 11.25
C ASP A 54 15.77 14.96 11.89
N GLU A 55 16.03 14.76 13.18
CA GLU A 55 15.53 13.60 13.90
C GLU A 55 13.99 13.54 13.99
N ALA A 56 13.32 14.70 14.08
CA ALA A 56 11.86 14.74 14.16
C ALA A 56 11.24 14.29 12.85
N GLU A 57 11.77 14.73 11.72
CA GLU A 57 11.32 14.32 10.40
C GLU A 57 11.68 12.85 10.10
N ARG A 58 12.82 12.33 10.57
CA ARG A 58 13.12 10.88 10.50
C ARG A 58 12.11 10.04 11.28
N ARG A 59 11.71 10.47 12.47
CA ARG A 59 10.69 9.78 13.29
C ARG A 59 9.30 9.87 12.65
N ALA A 60 8.97 11.01 12.05
CA ALA A 60 7.72 11.20 11.32
C ALA A 60 7.64 10.29 10.08
N THR A 61 8.71 10.19 9.29
CA THR A 61 8.77 9.31 8.11
C THR A 61 8.70 7.84 8.49
N LEU A 62 9.34 7.42 9.60
CA LEU A 62 9.18 6.07 10.16
C LEU A 62 7.72 5.77 10.55
N SER A 63 7.06 6.72 11.22
CA SER A 63 5.65 6.58 11.63
C SER A 63 4.72 6.48 10.41
N LEU A 64 4.96 7.30 9.38
CA LEU A 64 4.25 7.22 8.11
C LEU A 64 4.48 5.86 7.43
N ALA A 65 5.71 5.35 7.44
CA ALA A 65 6.00 4.03 6.88
C ALA A 65 5.23 2.93 7.61
N LEU A 66 5.20 2.95 8.94
CA LEU A 66 4.47 1.95 9.74
C LEU A 66 2.96 1.99 9.46
N LEU A 67 2.35 3.18 9.48
CA LEU A 67 0.95 3.37 9.11
C LEU A 67 0.67 2.85 7.69
N THR A 68 1.52 3.23 6.73
CA THR A 68 1.33 2.86 5.32
C THR A 68 1.44 1.35 5.11
N VAL A 69 2.41 0.68 5.74
CA VAL A 69 2.57 -0.79 5.69
C VAL A 69 1.33 -1.50 6.22
N LYS A 70 0.80 -1.05 7.36
CA LYS A 70 -0.43 -1.58 7.96
C LYS A 70 -1.63 -1.43 7.02
N LEU A 71 -1.83 -0.23 6.47
CA LEU A 71 -2.93 0.06 5.53
C LEU A 71 -2.80 -0.75 4.23
N LEU A 72 -1.60 -0.84 3.67
CA LEU A 72 -1.32 -1.58 2.43
C LEU A 72 -1.62 -3.06 2.61
N ALA A 73 -1.13 -3.69 3.68
CA ALA A 73 -1.44 -5.08 3.99
C ALA A 73 -2.95 -5.32 4.17
N GLY A 74 -3.63 -4.42 4.89
CA GLY A 74 -5.08 -4.48 5.07
C GLY A 74 -5.84 -4.40 3.74
N LYS A 75 -5.50 -3.43 2.88
CA LYS A 75 -6.12 -3.23 1.57
C LYS A 75 -5.90 -4.41 0.63
N ILE A 76 -4.69 -4.96 0.60
CA ILE A 76 -4.38 -6.17 -0.19
C ILE A 76 -5.24 -7.34 0.29
N HIS A 77 -5.34 -7.57 1.61
CA HIS A 77 -6.09 -8.69 2.15
C HIS A 77 -7.61 -8.57 1.85
N GLU A 78 -8.21 -7.38 2.03
CA GLU A 78 -9.61 -7.14 1.68
C GLU A 78 -9.87 -7.29 0.18
N GLY A 79 -9.02 -6.67 -0.64
CA GLY A 79 -9.11 -6.76 -2.09
C GLY A 79 -8.97 -8.19 -2.60
N TRP A 80 -8.04 -8.97 -2.03
CA TRP A 80 -7.88 -10.39 -2.32
C TRP A 80 -9.13 -11.21 -2.00
N ALA A 81 -9.72 -11.02 -0.82
CA ALA A 81 -10.95 -11.73 -0.46
C ALA A 81 -12.07 -11.46 -1.48
N LYS A 82 -12.24 -10.20 -1.90
CA LYS A 82 -13.21 -9.80 -2.93
C LYS A 82 -12.88 -10.35 -4.31
N LEU A 83 -11.60 -10.36 -4.70
CA LEU A 83 -11.15 -10.96 -5.94
C LEU A 83 -11.49 -12.45 -5.98
N GLN A 84 -11.20 -13.19 -4.91
CA GLN A 84 -11.45 -14.64 -4.87
C GLN A 84 -12.93 -14.98 -4.87
N SER A 85 -13.76 -14.26 -4.10
CA SER A 85 -15.17 -14.62 -3.94
C SER A 85 -16.07 -14.15 -5.08
N GLU A 86 -15.78 -12.98 -5.67
CA GLU A 86 -16.72 -12.31 -6.59
C GLU A 86 -16.18 -12.17 -8.03
N ILE A 87 -14.86 -12.07 -8.21
CA ILE A 87 -14.27 -11.69 -9.50
C ILE A 87 -13.57 -12.87 -10.18
N ASN A 88 -12.87 -13.72 -9.44
CA ASN A 88 -12.18 -14.88 -9.96
C ASN A 88 -13.10 -15.83 -10.77
N PRO A 89 -14.36 -16.10 -10.34
CA PRO A 89 -15.28 -16.90 -11.16
C PRO A 89 -15.57 -16.30 -12.55
N LEU A 90 -15.35 -15.00 -12.77
CA LEU A 90 -15.59 -14.32 -14.04
C LEU A 90 -14.41 -14.44 -15.02
N VAL A 91 -13.22 -14.76 -14.52
CA VAL A 91 -11.95 -14.63 -15.26
C VAL A 91 -11.02 -15.85 -15.18
N VAL A 92 -11.28 -16.83 -14.33
CA VAL A 92 -10.34 -17.94 -14.04
C VAL A 92 -9.82 -18.64 -15.29
N ASP A 93 -10.69 -18.86 -16.29
CA ASP A 93 -10.33 -19.53 -17.55
C ASP A 93 -9.60 -18.61 -18.54
N SER A 94 -9.68 -17.29 -18.33
CA SER A 94 -9.08 -16.26 -19.19
C SER A 94 -7.78 -15.68 -18.62
N LEU A 95 -7.36 -16.07 -17.42
CA LEU A 95 -6.11 -15.59 -16.83
C LEU A 95 -4.90 -16.06 -17.64
N THR A 96 -3.85 -15.25 -17.67
CA THR A 96 -2.55 -15.67 -18.25
C THR A 96 -1.85 -16.69 -17.33
N ALA A 97 -0.76 -17.29 -17.80
CA ALA A 97 0.03 -18.21 -16.99
C ALA A 97 0.60 -17.50 -15.75
N GLU A 98 1.06 -16.27 -15.93
CA GLU A 98 1.59 -15.40 -14.88
C GLU A 98 0.49 -15.07 -13.86
N GLY A 99 -0.71 -14.70 -14.33
CA GLY A 99 -1.86 -14.43 -13.47
C GLY A 99 -2.24 -15.65 -12.61
N ARG A 100 -2.26 -16.85 -13.20
CA ARG A 100 -2.51 -18.09 -12.44
C ARG A 100 -1.41 -18.39 -11.42
N SER A 101 -0.15 -18.15 -11.77
CA SER A 101 0.97 -18.33 -10.82
C SER A 101 0.86 -17.37 -9.64
N ALA A 102 0.51 -16.10 -9.90
CA ALA A 102 0.33 -15.09 -8.86
C ALA A 102 -0.80 -15.46 -7.88
N VAL A 103 -1.91 -16.04 -8.35
CA VAL A 103 -3.00 -16.55 -7.49
C VAL A 103 -2.49 -17.59 -6.50
N GLY A 104 -1.69 -18.55 -6.98
CA GLY A 104 -1.16 -19.62 -6.12
C GLY A 104 -0.27 -19.08 -5.00
N GLU A 105 0.58 -18.11 -5.31
CA GLU A 105 1.51 -17.53 -4.34
C GLU A 105 0.81 -16.55 -3.38
N LEU A 106 -0.06 -15.69 -3.89
CA LEU A 106 -0.91 -14.83 -3.07
C LEU A 106 -1.78 -15.64 -2.12
N GLY A 107 -2.34 -16.77 -2.59
CA GLY A 107 -3.13 -17.67 -1.77
C GLY A 107 -2.37 -18.15 -0.53
N LYS A 108 -1.07 -18.46 -0.65
CA LYS A 108 -0.22 -18.86 0.49
C LYS A 108 0.09 -17.67 1.39
N ARG A 109 0.54 -16.54 0.82
CA ARG A 109 0.99 -15.36 1.58
C ARG A 109 -0.16 -14.59 2.23
N LEU A 110 -1.40 -14.81 1.79
CA LEU A 110 -2.62 -14.24 2.37
C LEU A 110 -3.46 -15.27 3.15
N ALA A 111 -3.00 -16.51 3.26
CA ALA A 111 -3.70 -17.55 4.02
C ALA A 111 -3.84 -17.19 5.51
N LYS A 112 -4.82 -17.81 6.17
CA LYS A 112 -4.97 -17.70 7.62
C LYS A 112 -3.66 -18.09 8.32
N GLY A 113 -3.17 -17.19 9.17
CA GLY A 113 -1.93 -17.38 9.93
C GLY A 113 -0.66 -16.89 9.22
N SER A 114 -0.75 -16.45 7.96
CA SER A 114 0.35 -15.75 7.30
C SER A 114 0.68 -14.42 7.99
N MET A 115 1.85 -13.86 7.69
CA MET A 115 2.26 -12.56 8.24
C MET A 115 1.27 -11.45 7.86
N ILE A 116 0.82 -11.38 6.60
CA ILE A 116 -0.18 -10.39 6.16
C ILE A 116 -1.50 -10.57 6.91
N HIS A 117 -1.97 -11.80 7.08
CA HIS A 117 -3.20 -12.09 7.83
C HIS A 117 -3.08 -11.68 9.30
N LYS A 118 -1.95 -11.98 9.94
CA LYS A 118 -1.67 -11.56 11.33
C LYS A 118 -1.59 -10.04 11.45
N LEU A 119 -0.90 -9.38 10.52
CA LEU A 119 -0.79 -7.91 10.48
C LEU A 119 -2.16 -7.24 10.32
N ARG A 120 -2.99 -7.70 9.37
CA ARG A 120 -4.35 -7.18 9.14
C ARG A 120 -5.21 -7.28 10.39
N ASN A 121 -5.21 -8.44 11.05
CA ASN A 121 -6.10 -8.71 12.19
C ASN A 121 -5.59 -8.13 13.51
N GLY A 122 -4.28 -8.06 13.71
CA GLY A 122 -3.70 -7.59 14.97
C GLY A 122 -3.39 -6.10 14.99
N PHE A 123 -3.05 -5.50 13.84
CA PHE A 123 -2.32 -4.23 13.82
C PHE A 123 -2.89 -3.18 12.87
N ALA A 124 -3.63 -3.56 11.82
CA ALA A 124 -4.00 -2.62 10.76
C ALA A 124 -5.19 -1.72 11.11
N PHE A 125 -6.25 -2.28 11.70
CA PHE A 125 -7.52 -1.56 11.92
C PHE A 125 -8.04 -1.65 13.36
N HIS A 126 -7.36 -2.40 14.20
CA HIS A 126 -7.67 -2.51 15.61
C HIS A 126 -6.61 -1.75 16.39
N TYR A 127 -7.02 -0.70 17.10
CA TYR A 127 -6.28 -0.25 18.26
C TYR A 127 -6.40 -1.38 19.28
N SER A 128 -5.53 -2.37 19.18
CA SER A 128 -5.50 -3.43 20.16
C SER A 128 -5.41 -2.77 21.53
N ALA A 129 -6.23 -3.20 22.50
CA ALA A 129 -6.16 -2.77 23.90
C ALA A 129 -4.86 -3.26 24.59
N GLN A 130 -3.76 -3.37 23.85
CA GLN A 130 -2.58 -4.19 24.10
C GLN A 130 -1.27 -3.44 23.88
N LEU A 131 -1.27 -2.13 23.59
CA LEU A 131 -0.06 -1.35 23.81
C LEU A 131 0.12 -1.24 25.33
N SER A 132 1.20 -1.82 25.86
CA SER A 132 1.53 -1.78 27.28
C SER A 132 2.85 -1.06 27.54
N ILE A 133 3.06 -0.67 28.80
CA ILE A 133 4.36 -0.15 29.24
C ILE A 133 5.44 -1.24 29.08
N ASP A 134 5.10 -2.50 29.32
CA ASP A 134 6.01 -3.64 29.11
C ASP A 134 6.56 -3.70 27.67
N ASP A 135 5.77 -3.26 26.67
CA ASP A 135 6.24 -3.19 25.28
C ASP A 135 7.35 -2.16 25.10
N LEU A 136 7.38 -1.11 25.92
CA LEU A 136 8.43 -0.09 25.92
C LEU A 136 9.61 -0.50 26.77
N GLU A 137 9.38 -1.10 27.94
CA GLU A 137 10.44 -1.57 28.85
C GLU A 137 11.29 -2.70 28.23
N ALA A 138 10.72 -3.45 27.29
CA ALA A 138 11.45 -4.47 26.54
C ALA A 138 12.44 -3.90 25.50
N LEU A 139 12.35 -2.60 25.20
CA LEU A 139 13.19 -1.92 24.22
C LEU A 139 14.41 -1.29 24.93
N PRO A 140 15.60 -1.32 24.32
CA PRO A 140 16.79 -0.67 24.86
C PRO A 140 16.75 0.84 24.62
N LEU A 141 15.72 1.53 25.13
CA LEU A 141 15.49 2.96 24.90
C LEU A 141 16.35 3.81 25.84
N GLY A 142 16.90 4.89 25.31
CA GLY A 142 17.43 6.00 26.11
C GLY A 142 16.38 7.08 26.36
N ASP A 143 16.67 8.01 27.28
CA ASP A 143 15.78 9.13 27.61
C ASP A 143 15.41 9.98 26.37
N ASP A 144 16.34 10.12 25.41
CA ASP A 144 16.15 10.89 24.17
C ASP A 144 15.23 10.20 23.13
N GLU A 145 14.80 8.96 23.39
CA GLU A 145 13.89 8.22 22.51
C GLU A 145 12.41 8.36 22.93
N MET A 146 12.16 8.72 24.19
CA MET A 146 10.83 8.87 24.78
C MET A 146 10.23 10.26 24.50
N VAL A 147 9.97 10.56 23.22
CA VAL A 147 9.57 11.91 22.81
C VAL A 147 8.13 12.02 22.29
N ALA A 148 7.56 13.20 22.50
CA ALA A 148 6.37 13.68 21.81
C ALA A 148 6.71 15.01 21.12
N TYR A 149 6.47 15.09 19.82
CA TYR A 149 6.55 16.32 19.05
C TYR A 149 5.17 16.96 18.99
N MET A 150 5.08 18.21 19.45
CA MET A 150 3.81 18.93 19.57
C MET A 150 3.88 20.27 18.84
N SER A 151 2.80 20.62 18.17
CA SER A 151 2.59 21.85 17.41
C SER A 151 1.20 22.39 17.72
N GLN A 152 1.04 23.71 17.55
CA GLN A 152 -0.27 24.36 17.61
C GLN A 152 -1.10 24.12 16.34
N ASN A 153 -0.46 23.64 15.27
CA ASN A 153 -1.11 23.40 13.98
C ASN A 153 -1.63 21.95 13.87
N HIS A 154 -2.82 21.78 13.27
CA HIS A 154 -3.40 20.47 13.04
C HIS A 154 -2.53 19.61 12.11
N GLY A 155 -2.40 18.32 12.42
CA GLY A 155 -1.62 17.37 11.62
C GLY A 155 -0.10 17.41 11.87
N HIS A 156 0.38 18.25 12.79
CA HIS A 156 1.81 18.41 13.09
C HIS A 156 2.22 17.90 14.49
N ASN A 157 1.45 16.95 15.04
CA ASN A 157 1.77 16.29 16.31
C ASN A 157 2.20 14.84 16.05
N LEU A 158 3.21 14.38 16.77
CA LEU A 158 3.69 12.99 16.73
C LEU A 158 4.03 12.50 18.14
N ILE A 159 3.30 11.50 18.62
CA ILE A 159 3.60 10.81 19.87
C ILE A 159 4.43 9.57 19.55
N PHE A 160 5.73 9.78 19.33
CA PHE A 160 6.61 8.75 18.76
C PHE A 160 6.78 7.52 19.67
N VAL A 161 6.74 7.71 20.98
CA VAL A 161 6.76 6.60 21.95
C VAL A 161 5.66 5.55 21.68
N SER A 162 4.48 5.97 21.25
CA SER A 162 3.39 5.04 20.90
C SER A 162 3.71 4.19 19.67
N GLU A 163 4.48 4.74 18.74
CA GLU A 163 4.94 4.02 17.53
C GLU A 163 6.00 2.98 17.89
N LEU A 164 6.91 3.29 18.83
CA LEU A 164 7.91 2.34 19.32
C LEU A 164 7.26 1.10 19.95
N ALA A 165 6.25 1.30 20.82
CA ALA A 165 5.48 0.20 21.38
C ALA A 165 4.81 -0.65 20.27
N ALA A 166 4.20 0.01 19.28
CA ALA A 166 3.56 -0.68 18.16
C ALA A 166 4.56 -1.46 17.29
N ILE A 167 5.76 -0.93 17.06
CA ILE A 167 6.84 -1.59 16.32
C ILE A 167 7.35 -2.81 17.10
N ASN A 168 7.54 -2.70 18.41
CA ASN A 168 7.99 -3.83 19.23
C ASN A 168 7.05 -5.04 19.12
N ARG A 169 5.74 -4.79 19.04
CA ARG A 169 4.74 -5.85 18.89
C ARG A 169 4.81 -6.58 17.55
N LEU A 170 5.47 -6.05 16.53
CA LEU A 170 5.70 -6.77 15.28
C LEU A 170 6.57 -8.02 15.48
N ALA A 171 7.41 -8.07 16.53
CA ALA A 171 8.17 -9.27 16.89
C ALA A 171 7.29 -10.51 17.07
N THR A 172 6.03 -10.32 17.49
CA THR A 172 5.05 -11.41 17.69
C THR A 172 4.58 -12.07 16.39
N ILE A 173 4.85 -11.46 15.23
CA ILE A 173 4.43 -11.96 13.92
C ILE A 173 5.60 -12.31 12.98
N THR A 174 6.83 -11.93 13.32
CA THR A 174 8.04 -12.14 12.48
C THR A 174 9.06 -13.11 13.07
N ASP A 175 8.86 -13.63 14.29
CA ASP A 175 9.83 -14.45 15.04
C ASP A 175 11.22 -13.76 15.21
N GLU A 176 11.26 -12.42 15.14
CA GLU A 176 12.48 -11.61 15.24
C GLU A 176 12.35 -10.69 16.45
N ALA A 177 13.29 -10.81 17.40
CA ALA A 177 13.26 -10.08 18.67
C ALA A 177 13.70 -8.62 18.52
N ASN A 178 14.51 -8.29 17.53
CA ASN A 178 14.90 -6.91 17.26
C ASN A 178 13.77 -6.16 16.52
N PRO A 179 13.18 -5.11 17.12
CA PRO A 179 12.02 -4.43 16.54
C PRO A 179 12.27 -3.80 15.17
N GLY A 180 13.46 -3.22 14.97
CA GLY A 180 13.85 -2.62 13.70
C GLY A 180 13.95 -3.67 12.59
N LYS A 181 14.54 -4.83 12.88
CA LYS A 181 14.58 -5.97 11.95
C LYS A 181 13.19 -6.56 11.72
N ALA A 182 12.38 -6.73 12.76
CA ALA A 182 11.00 -7.19 12.65
C ALA A 182 10.19 -6.28 11.72
N PHE A 183 10.27 -4.96 11.90
CA PHE A 183 9.62 -4.02 11.00
C PHE A 183 10.16 -4.11 9.57
N GLY A 184 11.47 -4.27 9.39
CA GLY A 184 12.08 -4.52 8.08
C GLY A 184 11.52 -5.76 7.37
N LEU A 185 11.35 -6.88 8.09
CA LEU A 185 10.76 -8.11 7.58
C LEU A 185 9.30 -7.92 7.17
N VAL A 186 8.50 -7.23 8.01
CA VAL A 186 7.10 -6.91 7.67
C VAL A 186 7.03 -6.03 6.43
N MET A 187 7.86 -5.01 6.35
CA MET A 187 7.89 -4.10 5.19
C MET A 187 8.26 -4.85 3.92
N GLN A 188 9.27 -5.73 3.98
CA GLN A 188 9.66 -6.57 2.85
C GLN A 188 8.52 -7.47 2.40
N GLU A 189 7.90 -8.22 3.32
CA GLU A 189 6.74 -9.08 3.04
C GLU A 189 5.63 -8.29 2.34
N VAL A 190 5.26 -7.12 2.89
CA VAL A 190 4.17 -6.30 2.34
C VAL A 190 4.50 -5.78 0.95
N VAL A 191 5.73 -5.33 0.70
CA VAL A 191 6.16 -4.86 -0.63
C VAL A 191 6.14 -6.00 -1.66
N GLU A 192 6.67 -7.17 -1.30
CA GLU A 192 6.68 -8.31 -2.21
C GLU A 192 5.26 -8.81 -2.52
N VAL A 193 4.39 -8.90 -1.51
CA VAL A 193 2.98 -9.25 -1.70
C VAL A 193 2.25 -8.18 -2.51
N ALA A 194 2.55 -6.90 -2.32
CA ALA A 194 2.00 -5.81 -3.12
C ALA A 194 2.38 -5.94 -4.60
N GLY A 195 3.62 -6.35 -4.90
CA GLY A 195 4.07 -6.65 -6.26
C GLY A 195 3.27 -7.79 -6.89
N LEU A 196 3.19 -8.93 -6.22
CA LEU A 196 2.39 -10.09 -6.67
C LEU A 196 0.91 -9.73 -6.87
N TYR A 197 0.36 -8.93 -5.96
CA TYR A 197 -1.02 -8.46 -6.02
C TYR A 197 -1.23 -7.53 -7.21
N SER A 198 -0.29 -6.62 -7.48
CA SER A 198 -0.31 -5.74 -8.66
C SER A 198 -0.34 -6.55 -9.96
N ASP A 199 0.54 -7.55 -10.09
CA ASP A 199 0.59 -8.42 -11.28
C ASP A 199 -0.74 -9.15 -11.48
N TYR A 200 -1.31 -9.67 -10.39
CA TYR A 200 -2.58 -10.36 -10.43
C TYR A 200 -3.74 -9.44 -10.83
N VAL A 201 -3.86 -8.23 -10.25
CA VAL A 201 -4.96 -7.32 -10.62
C VAL A 201 -4.85 -6.84 -12.06
N VAL A 202 -3.65 -6.67 -12.60
CA VAL A 202 -3.44 -6.37 -14.03
C VAL A 202 -3.92 -7.55 -14.89
N ALA A 203 -3.55 -8.78 -14.55
CA ALA A 203 -4.02 -9.97 -15.27
C ALA A 203 -5.55 -10.10 -15.24
N VAL A 204 -6.18 -9.78 -14.10
CA VAL A 204 -7.64 -9.76 -13.94
C VAL A 204 -8.28 -8.68 -14.82
N LEU A 205 -7.73 -7.45 -14.85
CA LEU A 205 -8.24 -6.36 -15.69
C LEU A 205 -8.21 -6.74 -17.18
N THR A 206 -7.09 -7.32 -17.65
CA THR A 206 -6.95 -7.82 -19.02
C THR A 206 -7.99 -8.91 -19.32
N ALA A 207 -8.15 -9.88 -18.41
CA ALA A 207 -9.11 -10.97 -18.58
C ALA A 207 -10.58 -10.50 -18.58
N LEU A 208 -10.91 -9.46 -17.79
CA LEU A 208 -12.26 -8.86 -17.77
C LEU A 208 -12.63 -8.17 -19.07
N LEU A 209 -11.65 -7.54 -19.74
CA LEU A 209 -11.84 -6.91 -21.05
C LEU A 209 -11.91 -7.95 -22.17
N GLY A 210 -11.09 -9.01 -22.08
CA GLY A 210 -10.93 -10.01 -23.13
C GLY A 210 -9.91 -9.60 -24.19
N ASN A 211 -9.26 -10.58 -24.81
CA ASN A 211 -8.11 -10.36 -25.71
C ASN A 211 -8.47 -9.47 -26.91
N ASP A 212 -9.58 -9.74 -27.59
CA ASP A 212 -10.02 -8.97 -28.77
C ASP A 212 -10.21 -7.48 -28.45
N VAL A 213 -10.74 -7.18 -27.26
CA VAL A 213 -10.92 -5.79 -26.80
C VAL A 213 -9.56 -5.17 -26.55
N VAL A 214 -8.68 -5.85 -25.79
CA VAL A 214 -7.34 -5.36 -25.45
C VAL A 214 -6.51 -5.06 -26.71
N GLU A 215 -6.55 -5.94 -27.71
CA GLU A 215 -5.86 -5.76 -28.99
C GLU A 215 -6.41 -4.56 -29.80
N SER A 216 -7.69 -4.21 -29.61
CA SER A 216 -8.31 -3.05 -30.25
C SER A 216 -8.02 -1.70 -29.56
N LEU A 217 -7.47 -1.71 -28.34
CA LEU A 217 -7.25 -0.47 -27.59
C LEU A 217 -6.10 0.34 -28.19
N THR A 218 -6.31 1.65 -28.27
CA THR A 218 -5.24 2.57 -28.65
C THR A 218 -4.32 2.81 -27.44
N ILE A 219 -3.04 2.49 -27.63
CA ILE A 219 -1.98 2.70 -26.65
C ILE A 219 -1.05 3.79 -27.17
N GLU A 220 -0.86 4.84 -26.36
CA GLU A 220 -0.01 5.99 -26.68
C GLU A 220 1.08 6.08 -25.60
N GLU A 221 2.35 6.10 -25.98
CA GLU A 221 3.43 6.38 -25.03
C GLU A 221 3.38 7.86 -24.63
N MET A 222 3.35 8.11 -23.32
CA MET A 222 3.31 9.47 -22.79
C MET A 222 4.69 10.11 -22.97
N PRO A 223 4.75 11.37 -23.43
CA PRO A 223 6.03 12.06 -23.58
C PRO A 223 6.73 12.12 -22.22
N HIS A 224 8.04 11.87 -22.23
CA HIS A 224 8.90 12.17 -21.09
C HIS A 224 8.87 13.69 -20.86
N THR A 225 8.02 14.15 -19.95
CA THR A 225 8.13 15.52 -19.47
C THR A 225 9.43 15.59 -18.69
N LYS A 226 10.33 16.51 -19.06
CA LYS A 226 11.47 16.87 -18.22
C LYS A 226 10.96 17.04 -16.78
N PRO A 227 11.72 16.58 -15.75
CA PRO A 227 11.33 16.82 -14.38
C PRO A 227 11.01 18.31 -14.27
N ALA A 228 9.75 18.62 -13.91
CA ALA A 228 9.39 19.99 -13.64
C ALA A 228 10.40 20.53 -12.63
N GLU A 229 10.82 21.79 -12.78
CA GLU A 229 11.59 22.46 -11.72
C GLU A 229 10.91 22.14 -10.38
N PRO A 230 11.70 21.84 -9.32
CA PRO A 230 11.13 21.49 -8.03
C PRO A 230 10.09 22.54 -7.68
N ARG A 231 8.82 22.13 -7.66
CA ARG A 231 7.72 23.03 -7.29
C ARG A 231 7.98 23.44 -5.85
N THR A 232 8.58 24.61 -5.66
CA THR A 232 8.75 25.27 -4.36
C THR A 232 7.41 25.58 -3.73
N ASP A 233 6.37 25.62 -4.56
CA ASP A 233 4.98 25.77 -4.16
C ASP A 233 4.50 24.43 -3.61
N ARG A 234 4.81 24.19 -2.32
CA ARG A 234 4.18 23.12 -1.54
C ARG A 234 2.68 23.25 -1.76
N ILE A 235 2.03 22.18 -2.23
CA ILE A 235 0.58 22.10 -2.22
C ILE A 235 0.17 22.06 -0.75
N MET A 236 -0.10 23.23 -0.16
CA MET A 236 -0.66 23.37 1.17
C MET A 236 -2.13 22.97 1.06
N PHE A 237 -2.43 21.69 1.28
CA PHE A 237 -3.82 21.18 1.28
C PHE A 237 -4.70 21.78 2.40
N PHE A 238 -4.13 22.63 3.25
CA PHE A 238 -4.82 23.34 4.34
C PHE A 238 -4.34 24.80 4.44
N GLU A 239 -4.62 25.64 3.45
CA GLU A 239 -4.74 27.06 3.76
C GLU A 239 -6.07 27.24 4.52
N LEU A 240 -5.97 27.34 5.85
CA LEU A 240 -7.09 27.86 6.63
C LEU A 240 -7.36 29.28 6.14
N PRO A 241 -8.64 29.70 5.97
CA PRO A 241 -8.93 31.08 5.66
C PRO A 241 -8.31 31.97 6.74
N VAL A 242 -7.55 32.97 6.30
CA VAL A 242 -7.12 34.07 7.16
C VAL A 242 -8.39 34.62 7.79
N ARG A 243 -8.53 34.47 9.11
CA ARG A 243 -9.60 35.14 9.85
C ARG A 243 -9.18 36.60 10.00
N ASP A 244 -9.93 37.48 9.35
CA ASP A 244 -9.91 38.93 9.60
C ASP A 244 -10.28 39.24 11.07
#